data_AF-A0A521K6T3-F1
#
_entry.id   AF-A0A521K6T3-F1
#
_cell.length_a   1.000
_cell.length_b   1.000
_cell.length_c   1.000
_cell.angle_alpha   90.00
_cell.angle_beta   90.00
_cell.angle_gamma   90.00
#
_symmetry.space_group_name_H-M   'P 1'
#
loop_
_entity.id
_entity.type
_entity.pdbx_description
1 polymer ?
#
loop_
_entity_poly.entity_id
_entity_poly.type
_entity_poly.pdbx_seq_one_letter_code
_entity_poly.pdbx_strand_id
1 'polypeptide(L)'
;MGKRLYTEADVRALARGAELVLGVDALATPAALDAAFERGVRVVYAAKGGTSAPVNSSAHKPDCLWHKVLANDGNYVVEVKNGRAQVFALTPNGPVLVGTDSLQTHVGGKS
;
A
#
# COMPACT_ATOMS: atom_id res chain seq x y z
N MET A 1 -16.18 -1.57 21.96
CA MET A 1 -14.83 -1.50 22.58
C MET A 1 -14.10 -0.30 21.99
N GLY A 2 -13.43 0.49 22.83
CA GLY A 2 -12.62 1.62 22.37
C GLY A 2 -11.34 1.13 21.70
N LYS A 3 -10.88 1.85 20.67
CA LYS A 3 -9.60 1.57 20.01
C LYS A 3 -8.46 2.11 20.86
N ARG A 4 -7.36 1.37 20.96
CA ARG A 4 -6.13 1.85 21.58
C ARG A 4 -5.48 2.88 20.66
N LEU A 5 -5.12 4.05 21.20
CA LEU A 5 -4.39 5.07 20.46
C LEU A 5 -2.94 5.11 20.93
N TYR A 6 -2.01 4.95 20.00
CA TYR A 6 -0.58 5.10 20.23
C TYR A 6 -0.15 6.53 19.89
N THR A 7 0.46 7.18 20.87
CA THR A 7 1.06 8.50 20.76
C THR A 7 2.56 8.42 20.52
N GLU A 8 3.18 9.55 20.21
CA GLU A 8 4.63 9.66 20.09
C GLU A 8 5.35 9.18 21.36
N ALA A 9 4.83 9.56 22.54
CA ALA A 9 5.41 9.17 23.83
C ALA A 9 5.40 7.64 24.00
N ASP A 10 4.32 6.97 23.60
CA ASP A 10 4.21 5.51 23.65
C ASP A 10 5.26 4.86 22.74
N VAL A 11 5.46 5.39 21.54
CA VAL A 11 6.46 4.86 20.59
C VAL A 11 7.88 5.14 21.04
N ARG A 12 8.15 6.28 21.71
CA ARG A 12 9.45 6.60 22.32
C ARG A 12 9.79 5.73 23.55
N ALA A 13 8.79 5.14 24.19
CA ALA A 13 8.99 4.17 25.26
C ALA A 13 9.34 2.75 24.78
N LEU A 14 9.07 2.43 23.51
CA LEU A 14 9.38 1.11 22.94
C LEU A 14 10.90 0.85 22.85
N ALA A 15 11.29 -0.42 22.82
CA ALA A 15 12.66 -0.78 22.46
C ALA A 15 12.93 -0.47 20.97
N ARG A 16 14.17 -0.13 20.62
CA ARG A 16 14.57 -0.02 19.21
C ARG A 16 14.39 -1.38 18.52
N GLY A 17 13.85 -1.40 17.31
CA GLY A 17 13.54 -2.65 16.60
C GLY A 17 12.29 -3.37 17.10
N ALA A 18 11.55 -2.82 18.07
CA ALA A 18 10.27 -3.38 18.50
C ALA A 18 9.23 -3.33 17.37
N GLU A 19 8.13 -4.07 17.54
CA GLU A 19 7.02 -4.11 16.59
C GLU A 19 5.80 -3.35 17.14
N LEU A 20 5.22 -2.48 16.30
CA LEU A 20 3.99 -1.75 16.57
C LEU A 20 2.86 -2.30 15.69
N VAL A 21 1.93 -3.04 16.30
CA VAL A 21 0.79 -3.62 15.59
C VAL A 21 -0.41 -2.66 15.64
N LEU A 22 -0.82 -2.17 14.47
CA LEU A 22 -1.98 -1.30 14.26
C LEU A 22 -3.09 -2.05 13.53
N GLY A 23 -4.33 -1.61 13.63
CA GLY A 23 -5.46 -2.28 13.00
C GLY A 23 -6.80 -1.85 13.57
N VAL A 24 -7.73 -2.79 13.64
CA VAL A 24 -9.11 -2.52 14.09
C VAL A 24 -9.16 -2.00 15.52
N ASP A 25 -8.28 -2.55 16.36
CA ASP A 25 -8.26 -2.30 17.80
C ASP A 25 -7.16 -1.30 18.21
N ALA A 26 -6.33 -0.84 17.26
CA ALA A 26 -5.16 0.00 17.53
C ALA A 26 -4.91 1.01 16.40
N LEU A 27 -4.79 2.29 16.75
CA LEU A 27 -4.44 3.38 15.85
C LEU A 27 -3.20 4.09 16.35
N ALA A 28 -2.49 4.78 15.47
CA ALA A 28 -1.36 5.63 15.82
C ALA A 28 -1.60 7.07 15.35
N THR A 29 -1.16 8.04 16.14
CA THR A 29 -1.09 9.44 15.70
C THR A 29 0.00 9.62 14.63
N PRO A 30 -0.05 10.66 13.77
CA PRO A 30 1.02 10.90 12.78
C PRO A 30 2.42 10.99 13.41
N ALA A 31 2.56 11.74 14.50
CA ALA A 31 3.82 11.85 15.25
C ALA A 31 4.34 10.50 15.80
N ALA A 32 3.45 9.56 16.09
CA ALA A 32 3.83 8.20 16.51
C ALA A 32 4.41 7.38 15.35
N LEU A 33 3.92 7.56 14.12
CA LEU A 33 4.47 6.89 12.94
C LEU A 33 5.85 7.45 12.59
N ASP A 34 6.03 8.77 12.70
CA ASP A 34 7.32 9.43 12.51
C ASP A 34 8.36 8.92 13.53
N ALA A 35 7.98 8.88 14.82
CA ALA A 35 8.82 8.33 15.87
C ALA A 35 9.13 6.83 15.68
N ALA A 36 8.22 6.06 15.07
CA ALA A 36 8.47 4.65 14.77
C ALA A 36 9.54 4.49 13.69
N PHE A 37 9.47 5.31 12.64
CA PHE A 37 10.48 5.35 11.58
C PHE A 37 11.86 5.73 12.11
N GLU A 38 11.95 6.82 12.89
CA GLU A 38 13.22 7.28 13.49
C GLU A 38 13.88 6.24 14.39
N ARG A 39 13.08 5.45 15.12
CA ARG A 39 13.58 4.46 16.09
C ARG A 39 13.76 3.07 15.49
N GLY A 40 13.48 2.89 14.21
CA GLY A 40 13.51 1.59 13.54
C GLY A 40 12.48 0.61 14.11
N VAL A 41 11.36 1.10 14.63
CA VAL A 41 10.23 0.29 15.11
C VAL A 41 9.44 -0.16 13.89
N ARG A 42 9.23 -1.47 13.78
CA ARG A 42 8.50 -2.06 12.65
C ARG A 42 7.00 -1.85 12.83
N VAL A 43 6.35 -1.15 11.91
CA VAL A 43 4.88 -0.98 11.94
C VAL A 43 4.21 -2.10 11.15
N VAL A 44 3.29 -2.82 11.79
CA VAL A 44 2.52 -3.93 11.18
C VAL A 44 1.03 -3.61 11.24
N TYR A 45 0.35 -3.67 10.09
CA TYR A 45 -1.09 -3.44 10.01
C TYR A 45 -1.84 -4.78 10.04
N ALA A 46 -2.35 -5.14 11.22
CA ALA A 46 -3.20 -6.29 11.42
C ALA A 46 -4.58 -6.05 10.81
N ALA A 47 -4.87 -6.72 9.70
CA ALA A 47 -6.17 -6.69 9.07
C ALA A 47 -7.18 -7.55 9.85
N LYS A 48 -8.43 -7.08 9.98
CA LYS A 48 -9.56 -7.92 10.43
C LYS A 48 -9.85 -8.94 9.35
N GLY A 49 -9.43 -10.19 9.52
CA GLY A 49 -9.90 -11.31 8.69
C GLY A 49 -9.72 -11.15 7.18
N GLY A 50 -8.70 -10.42 6.72
CA GLY A 50 -8.47 -10.17 5.31
C GLY A 50 -7.05 -9.66 5.12
N THR A 51 -6.12 -10.59 5.00
CA THR A 51 -4.67 -10.42 4.83
C THR A 51 -4.29 -9.12 4.12
N SER A 52 -3.92 -8.09 4.88
CA SER A 52 -3.03 -7.02 4.35
C SER A 52 -1.60 -7.53 4.49
N ALA A 53 -1.27 -8.56 3.70
CA ALA A 53 0.12 -8.89 3.47
C ALA A 53 0.76 -7.69 2.75
N PRO A 54 2.05 -7.41 2.97
CA PRO A 54 2.80 -6.67 1.95
C PRO A 54 2.54 -7.39 0.64
N VAL A 55 2.19 -6.64 -0.41
CA VAL A 55 1.96 -7.18 -1.75
C VAL A 55 3.26 -7.79 -2.27
N ASN A 56 3.54 -9.02 -1.86
CA ASN A 56 4.42 -9.90 -2.60
C ASN A 56 3.63 -10.26 -3.86
N SER A 57 3.93 -9.53 -4.93
CA SER A 57 3.51 -9.81 -6.29
C SER A 57 4.00 -11.19 -6.71
N SER A 58 3.30 -12.23 -6.30
CA SER A 58 3.52 -13.59 -6.80
C SER A 58 2.19 -14.33 -6.85
N ALA A 59 1.26 -13.79 -7.63
CA ALA A 59 0.12 -14.54 -8.12
C ALA A 59 0.08 -14.39 -9.64
N HIS A 60 0.35 -15.52 -10.30
CA HIS A 60 0.50 -15.69 -11.74
C HIS A 60 -0.63 -15.09 -12.57
N LYS A 61 -0.32 -14.01 -13.31
CA LYS A 61 -0.73 -13.81 -14.72
C LYS A 61 0.40 -13.01 -15.41
N PRO A 62 1.05 -13.56 -16.45
CA PRO A 62 2.19 -12.91 -17.12
C PRO A 62 1.84 -11.63 -17.91
N ASP A 63 0.58 -11.16 -17.90
CA ASP A 63 0.09 -10.08 -18.77
C ASP A 63 -0.66 -8.95 -18.05
N CYS A 64 -0.50 -8.77 -16.73
CA CYS A 64 -1.20 -7.66 -16.06
C CYS A 64 -0.55 -6.30 -16.37
N LEU A 65 -1.37 -5.25 -16.53
CA LEU A 65 -0.95 -3.89 -16.92
C LEU A 65 0.22 -3.38 -16.07
N TRP A 66 0.18 -3.66 -14.77
CA TRP A 66 1.19 -3.18 -13.83
C TRP A 66 2.56 -3.83 -14.04
N HIS A 67 2.65 -5.08 -14.49
CA HIS A 67 3.94 -5.67 -14.87
C HIS A 67 4.52 -4.99 -16.10
N LYS A 68 3.69 -4.59 -17.08
CA LYS A 68 4.16 -3.84 -18.27
C LYS A 68 4.67 -2.46 -17.89
N VAL A 69 4.00 -1.79 -16.96
CA VAL A 69 4.42 -0.47 -16.43
C VAL A 69 5.72 -0.60 -15.63
N LEU A 70 5.85 -1.61 -14.76
CA LEU A 70 7.04 -1.81 -13.94
C LEU A 70 8.25 -2.36 -14.71
N ALA A 71 8.02 -3.00 -15.87
CA ALA A 71 9.10 -3.52 -16.72
C ALA A 71 9.79 -2.44 -17.57
N ASN A 72 9.24 -1.23 -17.64
CA ASN A 72 9.78 -0.14 -18.45
C ASN A 72 9.95 1.12 -17.60
N ASP A 73 11.12 1.74 -17.67
CA ASP A 73 11.35 3.03 -17.02
C ASP A 73 10.61 4.14 -17.75
N GLY A 74 9.97 5.04 -17.00
CA GLY A 74 9.26 6.16 -17.57
C GLY A 74 8.40 6.92 -16.57
N ASN A 75 7.85 8.04 -17.03
CA ASN A 75 6.87 8.82 -16.28
C ASN A 75 5.46 8.41 -16.73
N TYR A 76 4.61 8.09 -15.77
CA TYR A 76 3.24 7.62 -16.04
C TYR A 76 2.22 8.45 -15.27
N VAL A 77 1.06 8.70 -15.89
CA VAL A 77 -0.14 9.25 -15.25
C VAL A 77 -1.16 8.14 -15.12
N VAL A 78 -1.77 8.03 -13.94
CA VAL A 78 -2.84 7.08 -13.68
C VAL A 78 -4.12 7.86 -13.43
N GLU A 79 -5.12 7.66 -14.29
CA GLU A 79 -6.49 8.14 -14.08
C GLU A 79 -7.33 7.02 -13.48
N VAL A 80 -8.02 7.29 -12.36
CA VAL A 80 -8.96 6.34 -11.75
C VAL A 80 -10.37 6.89 -11.86
N LYS A 81 -11.21 6.21 -12.66
CA LYS A 81 -12.60 6.61 -12.91
C LYS A 81 -13.52 5.40 -12.88
N ASN A 82 -14.62 5.48 -12.14
CA ASN A 82 -15.60 4.40 -11.99
C ASN A 82 -14.97 3.05 -11.58
N GLY A 83 -13.96 3.08 -10.70
CA GLY A 83 -13.26 1.88 -10.25
C GLY A 83 -12.33 1.22 -11.29
N ARG A 84 -12.05 1.91 -12.40
CA ARG A 84 -11.09 1.48 -13.43
C ARG A 84 -9.89 2.40 -13.43
N ALA A 85 -8.70 1.81 -13.56
CA ALA A 85 -7.46 2.54 -13.77
C ALA A 85 -7.16 2.61 -15.27
N GLN A 86 -6.76 3.78 -15.74
CA GLN A 86 -6.19 3.99 -17.07
C GLN A 86 -4.78 4.54 -16.87
N VAL A 87 -3.78 3.89 -17.49
CA VAL A 87 -2.38 4.28 -17.35
C VAL A 87 -1.90 4.89 -18.67
N PHE A 88 -1.35 6.10 -18.58
CA PHE A 88 -0.79 6.83 -19.70
C PHE A 88 0.71 7.03 -19.50
N ALA A 89 1.52 6.72 -20.51
CA ALA A 89 2.93 7.08 -20.53
C ALA A 89 3.06 8.54 -20.99
N LEU A 90 3.81 9.35 -20.25
CA LEU A 90 4.10 10.72 -20.65
C LEU A 90 5.24 10.73 -21.67
N THR A 91 4.91 11.07 -22.91
CA THR A 91 5.88 11.22 -24.00
C THR A 91 6.07 12.71 -24.34
N PRO A 92 7.13 13.09 -25.09
CA PRO A 92 7.31 14.47 -25.56
C PRO A 92 6.14 15.00 -26.40
N ASN A 93 5.36 14.11 -27.03
CA ASN A 93 4.18 14.45 -27.82
C ASN A 93 2.87 14.41 -27.01
N GLY A 94 2.95 14.18 -25.69
CA GLY A 94 1.81 14.08 -24.79
C GLY A 94 1.58 12.68 -24.20
N PRO A 95 0.51 12.52 -23.41
CA PRO A 95 0.15 11.25 -22.79
C PRO A 95 -0.33 10.22 -23.81
N VAL A 96 0.24 9.01 -23.78
CA VAL A 96 -0.13 7.87 -24.63
C VAL A 96 -0.67 6.74 -23.77
N LEU A 97 -1.86 6.22 -24.09
CA LEU A 97 -2.49 5.14 -23.31
C LEU A 97 -1.67 3.85 -23.41
N VAL A 98 -1.22 3.34 -22.27
CA VAL A 98 -0.50 2.07 -22.12
C VAL A 98 -1.48 0.92 -21.91
N GLY A 99 -2.56 1.17 -21.17
CA GLY A 99 -3.64 0.22 -21.00
C GLY A 99 -4.62 0.61 -19.90
N THR A 100 -5.62 -0.24 -19.71
CA THR A 100 -6.68 -0.07 -18.72
C THR A 100 -6.80 -1.32 -17.87
N ASP A 101 -7.07 -1.15 -16.58
CA ASP A 101 -7.21 -2.24 -15.64
C ASP A 101 -8.40 -2.04 -14.70
N SER A 102 -9.10 -3.12 -14.38
CA SER A 102 -10.17 -3.11 -13.39
C SER A 102 -9.51 -3.33 -12.03
N LEU A 103 -9.47 -2.31 -11.19
CA LEU A 103 -8.83 -2.40 -9.86
C LEU A 103 -9.53 -3.43 -8.94
N GLN A 104 -10.72 -3.89 -9.31
CA GLN A 104 -11.49 -4.92 -8.59
C GLN A 104 -10.88 -6.33 -8.71
N THR A 105 -10.04 -6.62 -9.72
CA THR A 105 -9.50 -7.98 -9.93
C THR A 105 -8.21 -8.31 -9.16
N HIS A 106 -7.73 -7.41 -8.29
CA HIS A 106 -6.49 -7.63 -7.50
C HIS A 106 -6.74 -7.95 -6.03
N VAL A 107 -8.00 -7.96 -5.57
CA VAL A 107 -8.38 -8.41 -4.23
C VAL A 107 -8.99 -9.81 -4.38
N GLY A 108 -8.24 -10.83 -3.95
CA GLY A 108 -8.51 -12.23 -4.24
C GLY A 108 -9.95 -12.68 -3.95
N GLY A 109 -10.63 -13.14 -5.00
CA GLY A 109 -11.71 -14.11 -4.86
C GLY A 109 -11.10 -15.44 -4.43
N LYS A 110 -11.31 -15.83 -3.17
CA LYS A 110 -11.29 -17.24 -2.77
C LYS A 110 -12.74 -17.69 -2.68
N SER A 111 -13.20 -18.42 -3.69
CA SER A 111 -14.24 -19.44 -3.51
C SER A 111 -13.57 -20.72 -3.01
#